data_AF-A0A813C9R2-F1
#
_entry.id   AF-A0A813C9R2-F1
#
_cell.length_a   1.000
_cell.length_b   1.000
_cell.length_c   1.000
_cell.angle_alpha   90.00
_cell.angle_beta   90.00
_cell.angle_gamma   90.00
#
_symmetry.space_group_name_H-M   'P 1'
#
loop_
_entity.id
_entity.type
_entity.pdbx_description
1 polymer ?
#
loop_
_entity_poly.entity_id
_entity_poly.type
_entity_poly.pdbx_seq_one_letter_code
_entity_poly.pdbx_strand_id
1 'polypeptide(L)'
;LAMFLSNVLLATWIREAQMGPAFDDQRSYLLASLAFALCCAFRVSFAAMYFTKISRHLHQKMLASVLRQPLNWYDTTPLGRVLNRFSQDISLMDLQMPRLFEFAMQHFAVVFVGIIGASVLAWPALLVLLLIGWPLRRLQDRYGSVALNLQRLMLMATSPVMSQVVGLLLAGSC
;
A
#
# COMPACT_ATOMS: atom_id res chain seq x y z
N LEU A 1 39.48 9.01 24.71
CA LEU A 1 38.92 9.96 25.69
C LEU A 1 37.47 10.36 25.36
N ALA A 2 37.16 10.82 24.14
CA ALA A 2 35.79 11.18 23.74
C ALA A 2 34.74 10.04 23.82
N MET A 3 35.09 8.82 23.39
CA MET A 3 34.20 7.65 23.52
C MET A 3 33.91 7.25 24.96
N PHE A 4 34.89 7.41 25.87
CA PHE A 4 34.72 7.08 27.28
C PHE A 4 33.80 8.09 27.98
N LEU A 5 33.95 9.38 27.68
CA LEU A 5 33.05 10.43 28.14
C LEU A 5 31.62 10.24 27.63
N SER A 6 31.45 9.84 26.35
CA SER A 6 30.13 9.52 25.79
C SER A 6 29.45 8.38 26.53
N ASN A 7 30.17 7.30 26.84
CA ASN A 7 29.60 6.15 27.54
C ASN A 7 29.28 6.46 29.02
N VAL A 8 30.10 7.27 29.69
CA VAL A 8 29.85 7.69 31.07
C VAL A 8 28.65 8.63 31.15
N LEU A 9 28.54 9.60 30.23
CA LEU A 9 27.37 10.50 30.15
C LEU A 9 26.08 9.74 29.83
N LEU A 10 26.16 8.74 28.94
CA LEU A 10 25.03 7.87 28.65
C LEU A 10 24.62 7.05 29.88
N ALA A 11 25.60 6.53 30.63
CA ALA A 11 25.34 5.75 31.84
C ALA A 11 24.72 6.60 32.96
N THR A 12 25.15 7.84 33.14
CA THR A 12 24.55 8.75 34.14
C THR A 12 23.16 9.19 33.70
N TRP A 13 22.95 9.46 32.42
CA TRP A 13 21.63 9.82 31.88
C TRP A 13 20.62 8.67 32.03
N ILE A 14 21.03 7.42 31.73
CA ILE A 14 20.19 6.23 31.94
C ILE A 14 19.87 6.07 33.44
N ARG A 15 20.85 6.28 34.32
CA ARG A 15 20.66 6.16 35.77
C ARG A 15 19.71 7.23 36.33
N GLU A 16 19.74 8.44 35.79
CA GLU A 16 18.82 9.52 36.14
C GLU A 16 17.41 9.30 35.57
N ALA A 17 17.31 8.77 34.34
CA ALA A 17 16.04 8.35 33.74
C ALA A 17 15.37 7.21 34.54
N GLN A 18 16.15 6.33 35.16
CA GLN A 18 15.64 5.25 36.00
C GLN A 18 15.09 5.72 37.36
N MET A 19 15.44 6.93 37.81
CA MET A 19 15.07 7.47 39.14
C MET A 19 13.78 8.31 39.12
N GLY A 20 13.13 8.48 37.97
CA GLY A 20 11.75 8.96 37.87
C GLY A 20 10.75 7.91 38.38
N PRO A 21 9.46 8.24 38.58
CA PRO A 21 8.46 7.29 39.07
C PRO A 21 8.22 6.16 38.06
N ALA A 22 9.03 5.10 38.12
CA ALA A 22 9.06 3.99 37.18
C ALA A 22 7.70 3.27 37.02
N PHE A 23 6.83 3.34 38.04
CA PHE A 23 5.49 2.75 37.99
C PHE A 23 4.49 3.55 37.14
N ASP A 24 4.64 4.87 37.02
CA ASP A 24 3.76 5.71 36.19
C ASP A 24 4.18 5.63 34.72
N ASP A 25 5.50 5.63 34.48
CA ASP A 25 6.09 5.46 33.15
C ASP A 25 5.75 4.08 32.56
N GLN A 26 5.92 2.98 33.33
CA GLN A 26 5.58 1.63 32.87
C GLN A 26 4.08 1.45 32.55
N ARG A 27 3.18 2.00 33.38
CA ARG A 27 1.73 1.95 33.11
C ARG A 27 1.37 2.72 31.85
N SER A 28 2.00 3.88 31.64
CA SER A 28 1.78 4.70 30.45
C SER A 28 2.20 3.98 29.16
N TYR A 29 3.34 3.28 29.14
CA TYR A 29 3.77 2.47 27.99
C TYR A 29 2.85 1.26 27.74
N LEU A 30 2.37 0.60 28.80
CA LEU A 30 1.42 -0.50 28.67
C LEU A 30 0.08 -0.03 28.09
N LEU A 31 -0.44 1.12 28.54
CA LEU A 31 -1.66 1.71 27.98
C LEU A 31 -1.45 2.19 26.53
N ALA A 32 -0.31 2.79 26.21
CA ALA A 32 0.00 3.22 24.85
C ALA A 32 0.13 2.04 23.87
N SER A 33 0.80 0.96 24.28
CA SER A 33 0.93 -0.25 23.47
C SER A 33 -0.40 -0.99 23.29
N LEU A 34 -1.24 -1.04 24.33
CA LEU A 34 -2.61 -1.56 24.23
C LEU A 34 -3.47 -0.72 23.29
N ALA A 35 -3.41 0.62 23.41
CA ALA A 35 -4.15 1.53 22.55
C ALA A 35 -3.71 1.40 21.08
N PHE A 36 -2.39 1.26 20.84
CA PHE A 36 -1.85 1.02 19.50
C PHE A 36 -2.35 -0.31 18.93
N ALA A 37 -2.31 -1.39 19.71
CA ALA A 37 -2.81 -2.70 19.29
C ALA A 37 -4.30 -2.67 18.94
N LEU A 38 -5.12 -2.00 19.77
CA LEU A 38 -6.55 -1.81 19.52
C LEU A 38 -6.80 -0.96 18.26
N CYS A 39 -6.03 0.11 18.05
CA CYS A 39 -6.11 0.93 16.85
C CYS A 39 -5.76 0.14 15.58
N CYS A 40 -4.69 -0.67 15.63
CA CYS A 40 -4.30 -1.56 14.55
C CYS A 40 -5.39 -2.58 14.23
N ALA A 41 -5.94 -3.24 15.25
CA ALA A 41 -7.03 -4.19 15.09
C ALA A 41 -8.26 -3.52 14.45
N PHE A 42 -8.66 -2.36 14.98
CA PHE A 42 -9.79 -1.58 14.45
C PHE A 42 -9.57 -1.21 12.98
N ARG A 43 -8.38 -0.73 12.62
CA ARG A 43 -8.03 -0.33 11.25
C ARG A 43 -8.14 -1.51 10.27
N VAL A 44 -7.54 -2.65 10.62
CA VAL A 44 -7.59 -3.86 9.79
C VAL A 44 -9.02 -4.39 9.65
N SER A 45 -9.77 -4.46 10.75
CA SER A 45 -11.17 -4.89 10.72
C SER A 45 -12.05 -3.96 9.90
N PHE A 46 -11.87 -2.64 10.05
CA PHE A 46 -12.61 -1.64 9.27
C PHE A 46 -12.33 -1.77 7.77
N ALA A 47 -11.06 -1.87 7.38
CA ALA A 47 -10.67 -2.08 5.99
C ALA A 47 -11.30 -3.38 5.43
N ALA A 48 -11.20 -4.49 6.15
CA ALA A 48 -11.76 -5.77 5.72
C ALA A 48 -13.28 -5.70 5.50
N MET A 49 -14.02 -5.10 6.44
CA MET A 49 -15.48 -4.94 6.32
C MET A 49 -15.86 -4.04 5.14
N TYR A 50 -15.15 -2.92 4.98
CA TYR A 50 -15.45 -1.93 3.94
C TYR A 50 -15.20 -2.49 2.53
N PHE A 51 -14.04 -3.10 2.30
CA PHE A 51 -13.71 -3.67 0.99
C PHE A 51 -14.56 -4.89 0.64
N THR A 52 -14.90 -5.75 1.62
CA THR A 52 -15.83 -6.87 1.39
C THR A 52 -17.21 -6.35 0.94
N LYS A 53 -17.68 -5.24 1.53
CA LYS A 53 -18.95 -4.62 1.13
C LYS A 53 -18.88 -4.06 -0.29
N ILE A 54 -17.78 -3.39 -0.64
CA ILE A 54 -17.55 -2.87 -2.00
C ILE A 54 -17.50 -4.00 -3.02
N SER A 55 -16.76 -5.07 -2.73
CA SER A 55 -16.63 -6.23 -3.61
C SER A 55 -17.97 -6.89 -3.89
N ARG A 56 -18.80 -7.11 -2.85
CA ARG A 56 -20.17 -7.63 -3.01
C ARG A 56 -21.04 -6.73 -3.89
N HIS A 57 -20.97 -5.41 -3.68
CA HIS A 57 -21.71 -4.45 -4.48
C HIS A 57 -21.24 -4.43 -5.94
N LEU A 58 -19.93 -4.52 -6.16
CA LEU A 58 -19.34 -4.60 -7.49
C LEU A 58 -19.76 -5.87 -8.22
N HIS A 59 -19.69 -7.02 -7.55
CA HIS A 59 -20.14 -8.31 -8.06
C HIS A 59 -21.61 -8.25 -8.47
N GLN A 60 -22.49 -7.71 -7.62
CA GLN A 60 -23.93 -7.57 -7.93
C GLN A 60 -24.17 -6.66 -9.14
N LYS A 61 -23.46 -5.52 -9.22
CA LYS A 61 -23.58 -4.60 -10.36
C LYS A 61 -23.09 -5.23 -11.66
N MET A 62 -21.95 -5.91 -11.64
CA MET A 62 -21.41 -6.60 -12.81
C MET A 62 -22.35 -7.72 -13.26
N LEU A 63 -22.86 -8.53 -12.34
CA LEU A 63 -23.82 -9.60 -12.64
C LEU A 63 -25.11 -9.03 -13.26
N ALA A 64 -25.69 -7.99 -12.65
CA ALA A 64 -26.87 -7.33 -13.19
C ALA A 64 -26.63 -6.73 -14.59
N SER A 65 -25.42 -6.19 -14.84
CA SER A 65 -25.05 -5.66 -16.15
C SER A 65 -24.95 -6.74 -17.21
N VAL A 66 -24.40 -7.90 -16.86
CA VAL A 66 -24.29 -9.05 -17.77
C VAL A 66 -25.69 -9.57 -18.11
N LEU A 67 -26.53 -9.83 -17.10
CA LEU A 67 -27.88 -10.36 -17.29
C LEU A 67 -28.80 -9.46 -18.13
N ARG A 68 -28.54 -8.14 -18.16
CA ARG A 68 -29.31 -7.16 -18.94
C ARG A 68 -28.86 -7.04 -20.40
N GLN A 69 -27.80 -7.70 -20.83
CA GLN A 69 -27.33 -7.61 -22.22
C GLN A 69 -28.29 -8.32 -23.19
N PRO A 70 -28.41 -7.83 -24.44
CA PRO A 70 -29.23 -8.49 -25.46
C PRO A 70 -28.65 -9.86 -25.85
N LEU A 71 -29.49 -10.78 -26.36
CA LEU A 71 -29.09 -12.14 -26.73
C LEU A 71 -27.88 -12.20 -27.69
N ASN A 72 -27.82 -11.30 -28.67
CA ASN A 72 -26.69 -11.19 -29.62
C ASN A 72 -25.32 -10.93 -28.94
N TRP A 73 -25.32 -10.33 -27.74
CA TRP A 73 -24.09 -10.12 -26.98
C TRP A 73 -23.50 -11.44 -26.47
N TYR A 74 -24.35 -12.40 -26.11
CA TYR A 74 -23.91 -13.70 -25.59
C TYR A 74 -23.32 -14.59 -26.69
N ASP A 75 -23.75 -14.42 -27.95
CA ASP A 75 -23.19 -15.16 -29.08
C ASP A 75 -21.82 -14.60 -29.52
N THR A 76 -21.62 -13.29 -29.36
CA THR A 76 -20.37 -12.60 -29.76
C THR A 76 -19.30 -12.58 -28.69
N THR A 77 -19.66 -12.72 -27.41
CA THR A 77 -18.71 -12.71 -26.28
C THR A 77 -18.63 -14.07 -25.59
N PRO A 78 -17.48 -14.76 -25.62
CA PRO A 78 -17.36 -16.04 -24.95
C PRO A 78 -17.51 -15.87 -23.43
N LEU A 79 -18.45 -16.60 -22.82
CA LEU A 79 -18.71 -16.57 -21.38
C LEU A 79 -17.45 -16.75 -20.53
N GLY A 80 -16.49 -17.56 -21.00
CA GLY A 80 -15.20 -17.75 -20.34
C GLY A 80 -14.38 -16.46 -20.20
N ARG A 81 -14.44 -15.54 -21.17
CA ARG A 81 -13.74 -14.23 -21.09
C ARG A 81 -14.39 -13.34 -20.04
N VAL A 82 -15.72 -13.34 -19.97
CA VAL A 82 -16.48 -12.58 -18.98
C VAL A 82 -16.19 -13.09 -17.58
N LEU A 83 -16.24 -14.42 -17.37
CA LEU A 83 -15.95 -15.03 -16.08
C LEU A 83 -14.50 -14.81 -15.64
N ASN A 84 -13.54 -14.91 -16.56
CA ASN A 84 -12.14 -14.65 -16.26
C ASN A 84 -11.93 -13.20 -15.82
N ARG A 85 -12.53 -12.22 -16.50
CA ARG A 85 -12.46 -10.81 -16.11
C ARG A 85 -13.14 -10.56 -14.76
N PHE A 86 -14.32 -11.13 -14.57
CA PHE A 86 -15.09 -11.00 -13.34
C PHE A 86 -14.32 -11.55 -12.12
N SER A 87 -13.71 -12.74 -12.26
CA SER A 87 -12.88 -13.35 -11.22
C SER A 87 -11.63 -12.53 -10.92
N GLN A 88 -10.93 -12.05 -11.95
CA GLN A 88 -9.73 -11.20 -11.78
C GLN A 88 -10.08 -9.86 -11.12
N ASP A 89 -11.10 -9.15 -11.60
CA ASP A 89 -11.49 -7.83 -11.08
C ASP A 89 -11.93 -7.90 -9.61
N ILE A 90 -12.65 -8.96 -9.22
CA ILE A 90 -13.05 -9.18 -7.82
C ILE A 90 -11.85 -9.55 -6.96
N SER A 91 -10.98 -10.45 -7.44
CA SER A 91 -9.76 -10.84 -6.71
C SER A 91 -8.86 -9.63 -6.42
N LEU A 92 -8.71 -8.72 -7.38
CA LEU A 92 -7.98 -7.46 -7.18
C LEU A 92 -8.64 -6.57 -6.12
N MET A 93 -9.97 -6.47 -6.14
CA MET A 93 -10.72 -5.69 -5.15
C MET A 93 -10.63 -6.28 -3.74
N ASP A 94 -10.62 -7.61 -3.60
CA ASP A 94 -10.61 -8.29 -2.31
C ASP A 94 -9.21 -8.39 -1.69
N LEU A 95 -8.16 -8.52 -2.50
CA LEU A 95 -6.81 -8.81 -2.01
C LEU A 95 -5.85 -7.62 -2.13
N GLN A 96 -5.91 -6.88 -3.24
CA GLN A 96 -4.93 -5.85 -3.55
C GLN A 96 -5.36 -4.47 -3.03
N MET A 97 -6.63 -4.10 -3.23
CA MET A 97 -7.14 -2.79 -2.79
C MET A 97 -7.04 -2.56 -1.27
N PRO A 98 -7.41 -3.51 -0.39
CA PRO A 98 -7.25 -3.32 1.06
C PRO A 98 -5.78 -3.13 1.43
N ARG A 99 -4.89 -3.91 0.81
CA ARG A 99 -3.45 -3.84 1.07
C ARG A 99 -2.87 -2.48 0.69
N LEU A 100 -3.24 -1.96 -0.49
CA LEU A 100 -2.80 -0.64 -0.94
C LEU A 100 -3.34 0.47 -0.03
N PHE A 101 -4.60 0.37 0.40
CA PHE A 101 -5.21 1.30 1.34
C PHE A 101 -4.50 1.29 2.70
N GLU A 102 -4.21 0.11 3.23
CA GLU A 102 -3.48 -0.08 4.47
C GLU A 102 -2.09 0.56 4.41
N PHE A 103 -1.34 0.32 3.33
CA PHE A 103 -0.04 0.95 3.12
C PHE A 103 -0.15 2.48 2.99
N ALA A 104 -1.11 2.98 2.22
CA ALA A 104 -1.31 4.41 2.08
C ALA A 104 -1.59 5.07 3.44
N MET A 105 -2.53 4.53 4.21
CA MET A 105 -2.87 5.04 5.55
C MET A 105 -1.67 5.02 6.49
N GLN A 106 -0.88 3.94 6.48
CA GLN A 106 0.34 3.85 7.29
C GLN A 106 1.38 4.91 6.89
N HIS A 107 1.64 5.08 5.59
CA HIS A 107 2.58 6.09 5.12
C HIS A 107 2.14 7.51 5.45
N PHE A 108 0.85 7.82 5.29
CA PHE A 108 0.30 9.12 5.68
C PHE A 108 0.44 9.35 7.18
N ALA A 109 0.15 8.36 8.02
CA ALA A 109 0.30 8.47 9.47
C ALA A 109 1.75 8.73 9.88
N VAL A 110 2.71 7.98 9.32
CA VAL A 110 4.15 8.15 9.62
C VAL A 110 4.64 9.53 9.20
N VAL A 111 4.28 10.00 8.00
CA VAL A 111 4.67 11.33 7.53
C VAL A 111 4.05 12.41 8.41
N PHE A 112 2.79 12.27 8.79
CA PHE A 112 2.10 13.24 9.64
C PHE A 112 2.72 13.34 11.04
N VAL A 113 2.94 12.20 11.69
CA VAL A 113 3.63 12.15 13.00
C VAL A 113 5.05 12.69 12.88
N GLY A 114 5.77 12.36 11.80
CA GLY A 114 7.12 12.86 11.53
C GLY A 114 7.17 14.38 11.39
N ILE A 115 6.22 14.99 10.68
CA ILE A 115 6.13 16.46 10.53
C ILE A 115 5.84 17.11 11.88
N ILE A 116 4.88 16.58 12.65
CA ILE A 116 4.54 17.12 13.97
C ILE A 116 5.75 17.01 14.92
N GLY A 117 6.38 15.84 14.99
CA GLY A 117 7.56 15.62 15.82
C GLY A 117 8.72 16.54 15.45
N ALA A 118 8.99 16.72 14.15
CA ALA A 118 10.01 17.65 13.68
C ALA A 118 9.67 19.11 14.03
N SER A 119 8.39 19.51 13.96
CA SER A 119 7.97 20.87 14.30
C SER A 119 8.18 21.22 15.78
N VAL A 120 8.03 20.25 16.68
CA VAL A 120 8.14 20.47 18.13
C VAL A 120 9.58 20.32 18.63
N LEU A 121 10.32 19.31 18.15
CA LEU A 121 11.66 18.99 18.69
C LEU A 121 12.81 19.63 17.91
N ALA A 122 12.67 19.87 16.60
CA ALA A 122 13.78 20.27 15.76
C ALA A 122 13.33 21.07 14.53
N TRP A 123 13.01 22.36 14.73
CA TRP A 123 12.61 23.26 13.64
C TRP A 123 13.53 23.25 12.40
N PRO A 124 14.88 23.09 12.51
CA PRO A 124 15.74 23.04 11.33
C PRO A 124 15.59 21.73 10.53
N ALA A 125 15.14 20.65 11.16
CA ALA A 125 14.93 19.37 10.47
C ALA A 125 13.81 19.45 9.42
N LEU A 126 12.83 20.33 9.62
CA LEU A 126 11.78 20.59 8.62
C LEU A 126 12.34 21.21 7.33
N LEU A 127 13.33 22.11 7.45
CA LEU A 127 13.99 22.70 6.27
C LEU A 127 14.74 21.63 5.46
N VAL A 128 15.42 20.71 6.13
CA VAL A 128 16.11 19.59 5.48
C VAL A 128 15.10 18.65 4.80
N LEU A 129 13.99 18.34 5.47
CA LEU A 129 12.91 17.53 4.91
C LEU A 129 12.30 18.17 3.65
N LEU A 130 12.13 19.50 3.64
CA LEU A 130 11.61 20.23 2.48
C LEU A 130 12.61 20.23 1.32
N LEU A 131 13.88 20.51 1.60
CA LEU A 131 14.97 20.56 0.62
C LEU A 131 15.15 19.22 -0.11
N ILE A 132 15.07 18.11 0.61
CA ILE A 132 15.21 16.77 0.05
C ILE A 132 13.87 16.25 -0.50
N GLY A 133 12.76 16.56 0.16
CA GLY A 133 11.43 16.05 -0.18
C GLY A 133 10.88 16.62 -1.49
N TRP A 134 11.12 17.90 -1.78
CA TRP A 134 10.66 18.52 -3.03
C TRP A 134 11.21 17.86 -4.31
N PRO A 135 12.54 17.67 -4.47
CA PRO A 135 13.07 17.00 -5.65
C PRO A 135 12.66 15.52 -5.73
N LEU A 136 12.57 14.81 -4.60
CA LEU A 136 12.10 13.42 -4.57
C LEU A 136 10.65 13.29 -5.02
N ARG A 137 9.74 14.18 -4.59
CA ARG A 137 8.35 14.19 -5.08
C ARG A 137 8.29 14.42 -6.58
N ARG A 138 9.04 15.40 -7.10
CA ARG A 138 9.11 15.65 -8.55
C ARG A 138 9.63 14.46 -9.32
N LEU A 139 10.63 13.75 -8.78
CA LEU A 139 11.13 12.52 -9.37
C LEU A 139 10.07 11.42 -9.35
N GLN A 140 9.34 11.24 -8.25
CA GLN A 140 8.28 10.25 -8.10
C GLN A 140 7.14 10.47 -9.11
N ASP A 141 6.70 11.71 -9.31
CA ASP A 141 5.66 12.05 -10.29
C ASP A 141 6.08 11.70 -11.73
N ARG A 142 7.34 11.99 -12.07
CA ARG A 142 7.93 11.63 -13.37
C ARG A 142 8.03 10.12 -13.52
N TYR A 143 8.52 9.42 -12.50
CA TYR A 143 8.65 7.96 -12.50
C TYR A 143 7.29 7.27 -12.68
N GLY A 144 6.24 7.76 -12.03
CA GLY A 144 4.89 7.21 -12.19
C GLY A 144 4.39 7.30 -13.63
N SER A 145 4.60 8.45 -14.28
CA SER A 145 4.23 8.64 -15.69
C SER A 145 5.01 7.72 -16.62
N VAL A 146 6.32 7.58 -16.40
CA VAL A 146 7.20 6.71 -17.19
C VAL A 146 6.85 5.23 -16.97
N ALA A 147 6.59 4.81 -15.73
CA ALA A 147 6.23 3.44 -15.39
C ALA A 147 4.93 3.01 -16.09
N LEU A 148 3.92 3.88 -16.14
CA LEU A 148 2.68 3.62 -16.87
C LEU A 148 2.92 3.44 -18.37
N ASN A 149 3.75 4.31 -18.96
CA ASN A 149 4.10 4.19 -20.38
C ASN A 149 4.88 2.91 -20.67
N LEU A 150 5.83 2.54 -19.81
CA LEU A 150 6.56 1.27 -19.90
C LEU A 150 5.63 0.06 -19.78
N GLN A 151 4.66 0.09 -18.86
CA GLN A 151 3.69 -0.99 -18.73
C GLN A 151 2.83 -1.13 -20.00
N ARG A 152 2.40 -0.01 -20.61
CA ARG A 152 1.68 -0.04 -21.90
C ARG A 152 2.54 -0.63 -23.02
N LEU A 153 3.81 -0.22 -23.10
CA LEU A 153 4.78 -0.77 -24.06
C LEU A 153 5.00 -2.27 -23.86
N MET A 154 5.17 -2.72 -22.62
CA MET A 154 5.31 -4.15 -22.32
C MET A 154 4.08 -4.94 -22.77
N LEU A 155 2.87 -4.44 -22.51
CA LEU A 155 1.63 -5.10 -22.97
C LEU A 155 1.56 -5.17 -24.50
N MET A 156 1.95 -4.11 -25.21
CA MET A 156 1.98 -4.07 -26.67
C MET A 156 3.06 -4.99 -27.26
N ALA A 157 4.24 -5.07 -26.63
CA ALA A 157 5.35 -5.90 -27.09
C ALA A 157 5.16 -7.39 -26.80
N THR A 158 4.44 -7.75 -25.72
CA THR A 158 4.19 -9.15 -25.34
C THR A 158 3.19 -9.83 -26.29
N SER A 159 2.21 -9.08 -26.80
CA SER A 159 1.19 -9.55 -27.76
C SER A 159 1.77 -10.27 -29.00
N PRO A 160 2.67 -9.65 -29.80
CA PRO A 160 3.21 -10.28 -31.03
C PRO A 160 4.19 -11.42 -30.74
N VAL A 161 4.90 -11.37 -29.62
CA VAL A 161 5.81 -12.47 -29.23
C VAL A 161 5.01 -13.72 -28.90
N MET A 162 3.92 -13.59 -28.15
CA MET A 162 3.06 -14.73 -27.82
C MET A 162 2.38 -15.31 -29.07
N SER A 163 1.98 -14.48 -30.04
CA SER A 163 1.40 -14.97 -31.30
C SER A 163 2.42 -15.69 -32.17
N GLN A 164 3.67 -15.20 -32.23
CA GLN A 164 4.75 -15.86 -32.96
C GLN A 164 5.15 -17.21 -32.33
N VAL A 165 5.29 -17.27 -31.01
CA VAL A 165 5.62 -18.52 -30.30
C VAL A 165 4.52 -19.57 -30.51
N VAL A 166 3.25 -19.18 -30.38
CA VAL A 166 2.13 -20.09 -30.64
C VAL A 166 2.12 -20.57 -32.10
N GLY A 167 2.37 -19.67 -33.06
CA GLY A 167 2.48 -20.04 -34.48
C GLY A 167 3.61 -21.04 -34.77
N LEU A 168 4.78 -20.86 -34.15
CA LEU A 168 5.91 -21.78 -34.28
C LEU A 168 5.63 -23.16 -33.65
N LEU A 169 4.98 -23.21 -32.49
CA LEU A 169 4.60 -24.46 -31.84
C LEU A 169 3.59 -25.26 -32.67
N LEU A 170 2.64 -24.60 -33.33
CA LEU A 170 1.70 -25.24 -34.24
C LEU A 170 2.38 -25.72 -35.52
N ALA A 171 3.35 -24.96 -36.05
CA ALA A 171 4.10 -25.34 -37.25
C ALA A 171 5.05 -26.54 -37.04
N GLY A 172 5.60 -26.72 -35.83
CA GLY A 172 6.46 -27.87 -35.49
C GLY A 172 5.70 -29.15 -35.11
N SER A 173 4.37 -29.09 -35.05
CA SER A 173 3.50 -30.24 -34.74
C SER A 173 2.93 -30.93 -35.99
N CYS A 174 3.33 -30.48 -37.19
CA CYS A 174 3.01 -31.08 -38.48
C CYS A 174 4.22 -31.81 -39.06
#